data_AF-A0A397SQE5-F1
#
_entry.id   AF-A0A397SQE5-F1
#
_cell.length_a   1.000
_cell.length_b   1.000
_cell.length_c   1.000
_cell.angle_alpha   90.00
_cell.angle_beta   90.00
_cell.angle_gamma   90.00
#
_symmetry.space_group_name_H-M   'P 1'
#
loop_
_entity.id
_entity.type
_entity.pdbx_description
1 polymer ?
#
loop_
_entity_poly.entity_id
_entity_poly.type
_entity_poly.pdbx_seq_one_letter_code
_entity_poly.pdbx_strand_id
1 'polypeptide(L)'
;MFHFLGLFLFFIISTYCSLIPNNWVTTDWPEDSNLVEGITYNIVHFYSKLNLVSDVDNKVFVSASNDSNRYQCWSLQRVKNNLYNIINVGSSMNLDSNNHKVYISTYGNDNPYQHWTFKKVKDSIYNIARLSKSLNLDSNGKIVYMSISNKDNIYQQWLFEPSNYKLNTLVTDYTLDFEKNRTDRNETQINLLNGDNTIDNPTDAEIEEIIDRTEKKSCSYTIEIRKSRSFNLGLHVGMSFSIDKNFCSILSILGVKASLDLGIKGEFGETNEEINKQTISEEVSYHIQHKIIVPANTSVAVDAIVNKVYFVIPFKAKIRITGVADRLDVNGKIVSNASVDNNAIRYYLQRENYGDESIMFEEGYFYVNTSGTLGIDGYGYNSTIKAKTLENKPSENPEPSSNDDVFEQIKDFNYRKLTEEQKLLINKLILNDDLKEHYKEHGLCKECKQPNTGYEWCQSCNFKRFQQNFKYWTSGNSDIDKLIQESQFNAKNYLEN
;
A
#
# COMPACT_ATOMS: atom_id res chain seq x y z
N MET A 1 -49.93 14.87 -15.28
CA MET A 1 -48.96 14.58 -16.36
C MET A 1 -47.84 13.76 -15.73
N PHE A 2 -47.93 12.44 -15.82
CA PHE A 2 -46.98 11.51 -15.18
C PHE A 2 -45.65 11.53 -15.95
N HIS A 3 -44.56 11.89 -15.28
CA HIS A 3 -43.22 11.72 -15.82
C HIS A 3 -42.71 10.31 -15.49
N PHE A 4 -42.54 9.52 -16.56
CA PHE A 4 -41.75 8.30 -16.55
C PHE A 4 -40.29 8.65 -16.26
N LEU A 5 -39.82 8.38 -15.04
CA LEU A 5 -38.39 8.19 -14.79
C LEU A 5 -38.09 6.72 -15.14
N GLY A 6 -37.47 6.50 -16.30
CA GLY A 6 -36.98 5.19 -16.69
C GLY A 6 -35.90 4.72 -15.72
N LEU A 7 -36.24 3.81 -14.82
CA LEU A 7 -35.26 2.96 -14.14
C LEU A 7 -34.55 2.14 -15.21
N PHE A 8 -33.33 2.52 -15.58
CA PHE A 8 -32.39 1.60 -16.21
C PHE A 8 -31.96 0.58 -15.15
N LEU A 9 -32.77 -0.46 -14.98
CA LEU A 9 -32.34 -1.71 -14.38
C LEU A 9 -31.30 -2.31 -15.33
N PHE A 10 -30.02 -2.04 -15.06
CA PHE A 10 -28.96 -2.92 -15.53
C PHE A 10 -29.23 -4.29 -14.90
N PHE A 11 -29.88 -5.17 -15.66
CA PHE A 11 -29.76 -6.60 -15.42
C PHE A 11 -28.30 -6.97 -15.66
N ILE A 12 -27.50 -6.91 -14.60
CA ILE A 12 -26.30 -7.73 -14.53
C ILE A 12 -26.84 -9.16 -14.55
N ILE A 13 -26.82 -9.79 -15.72
CA ILE A 13 -26.94 -11.24 -15.79
C ILE A 13 -25.81 -11.74 -14.91
N SER A 14 -26.17 -12.23 -13.73
CA SER A 14 -25.24 -12.71 -12.73
C SER A 14 -24.40 -13.82 -13.36
N THR A 15 -23.15 -13.53 -13.68
CA THR A 15 -22.17 -14.51 -14.18
C THR A 15 -21.90 -15.62 -13.14
N TYR A 16 -22.41 -15.48 -11.90
CA TYR A 16 -22.42 -16.55 -10.89
C TYR A 16 -23.33 -17.71 -11.27
N CYS A 17 -24.35 -17.52 -12.11
CA CYS A 17 -25.32 -18.59 -12.41
C CYS A 17 -24.75 -19.71 -13.29
N SER A 18 -23.51 -19.57 -13.77
CA SER A 18 -22.82 -20.57 -14.59
C SER A 18 -21.56 -21.14 -13.94
N LEU A 19 -21.18 -20.79 -12.71
CA LEU A 19 -19.98 -21.33 -12.07
C LEU A 19 -20.27 -22.63 -11.31
N ILE A 20 -19.31 -23.55 -11.29
CA ILE A 20 -19.36 -24.71 -10.40
C ILE A 20 -19.26 -24.19 -8.96
N PRO A 21 -20.20 -24.53 -8.06
CA PRO A 21 -20.22 -24.04 -6.68
C PRO A 21 -18.98 -24.52 -5.92
N ASN A 22 -18.48 -23.75 -4.96
CA ASN A 22 -17.37 -24.19 -4.10
C ASN A 22 -17.90 -24.96 -2.89
N ASN A 23 -18.42 -26.18 -3.09
CA ASN A 23 -18.77 -27.06 -1.98
C ASN A 23 -17.57 -27.90 -1.55
N TRP A 24 -17.57 -28.35 -0.29
CA TRP A 24 -16.67 -29.39 0.17
C TRP A 24 -16.85 -30.67 -0.63
N VAL A 25 -15.73 -31.28 -1.01
CA VAL A 25 -15.72 -32.59 -1.67
C VAL A 25 -16.07 -33.66 -0.63
N THR A 26 -17.10 -34.46 -0.91
CA THR A 26 -17.50 -35.57 -0.05
C THR A 26 -16.49 -36.70 -0.18
N THR A 27 -15.71 -36.93 0.88
CA THR A 27 -14.74 -38.02 0.96
C THR A 27 -15.27 -39.17 1.81
N ASP A 28 -14.44 -40.18 2.07
CA ASP A 28 -14.75 -41.24 3.04
C ASP A 28 -14.71 -40.77 4.51
N TRP A 29 -14.30 -39.51 4.75
CA TRP A 29 -14.36 -38.85 6.04
C TRP A 29 -15.40 -37.70 6.00
N PRO A 30 -16.58 -37.84 6.64
CA PRO A 30 -17.69 -36.89 6.50
C PRO A 30 -17.39 -35.43 6.90
N GLU A 31 -16.44 -35.22 7.81
CA GLU A 31 -16.06 -33.89 8.34
C GLU A 31 -14.87 -33.27 7.58
N ASP A 32 -14.52 -33.81 6.41
CA ASP A 32 -13.40 -33.33 5.63
C ASP A 32 -13.65 -31.99 4.96
N SER A 33 -12.86 -30.98 5.36
CA SER A 33 -12.86 -29.63 4.79
C SER A 33 -11.54 -29.29 4.07
N ASN A 34 -10.81 -30.28 3.54
CA ASN A 34 -9.50 -30.06 2.92
C ASN A 34 -9.52 -30.19 1.38
N LEU A 35 -10.71 -30.20 0.77
CA LEU A 35 -10.86 -30.31 -0.69
C LEU A 35 -12.19 -29.68 -1.13
N VAL A 36 -12.15 -28.86 -2.19
CA VAL A 36 -13.26 -28.00 -2.63
C VAL A 36 -13.49 -28.18 -4.13
N GLU A 37 -14.74 -28.27 -4.55
CA GLU A 37 -15.06 -28.38 -5.97
C GLU A 37 -15.05 -26.99 -6.67
N GLY A 38 -14.85 -26.98 -7.99
CA GLY A 38 -14.94 -25.77 -8.82
C GLY A 38 -13.75 -24.80 -8.77
N ILE A 39 -12.77 -25.00 -7.88
CA ILE A 39 -11.47 -24.29 -7.90
C ILE A 39 -10.40 -25.13 -8.62
N THR A 40 -9.25 -24.53 -8.93
CA THR A 40 -8.14 -25.21 -9.60
C THR A 40 -7.07 -25.70 -8.63
N TYR A 41 -6.45 -26.82 -9.00
CA TYR A 41 -5.41 -27.52 -8.25
C TYR A 41 -4.25 -27.94 -9.15
N ASN A 42 -3.04 -27.89 -8.59
CA ASN A 42 -1.98 -28.81 -8.98
C ASN A 42 -2.15 -30.10 -8.15
N ILE A 43 -2.27 -31.24 -8.82
CA ILE A 43 -2.40 -32.54 -8.17
C ILE A 43 -1.00 -33.16 -8.12
N VAL A 44 -0.38 -33.19 -6.95
CA VAL A 44 1.03 -33.54 -6.77
C VAL A 44 1.17 -34.98 -6.29
N HIS A 45 1.94 -35.78 -7.02
CA HIS A 45 2.24 -37.15 -6.62
C HIS A 45 3.11 -37.16 -5.36
N PHE A 46 2.62 -37.82 -4.30
CA PHE A 46 3.23 -37.72 -2.98
C PHE A 46 4.65 -38.27 -2.93
N TYR A 47 4.95 -39.38 -3.62
CA TYR A 47 6.29 -39.97 -3.63
C TYR A 47 7.29 -39.14 -4.44
N SER A 48 6.97 -38.83 -5.71
CA SER A 48 7.93 -38.18 -6.60
C SER A 48 7.94 -36.64 -6.53
N LYS A 49 6.97 -36.02 -5.86
CA LYS A 49 6.79 -34.55 -5.80
C LYS A 49 6.59 -33.89 -7.18
N LEU A 50 6.06 -34.65 -8.13
CA LEU A 50 5.79 -34.19 -9.50
C LEU A 50 4.29 -34.00 -9.70
N ASN A 51 3.90 -33.04 -10.52
CA ASN A 51 2.50 -32.72 -10.81
C ASN A 51 1.93 -33.74 -11.79
N LEU A 52 0.65 -34.09 -11.62
CA LEU A 52 -0.16 -34.79 -12.61
C LEU A 52 -0.36 -33.89 -13.82
N VAL A 53 -0.06 -34.39 -15.01
CA VAL A 53 -0.09 -33.62 -16.25
C VAL A 53 -0.77 -34.44 -17.33
N SER A 54 -1.55 -33.76 -18.17
CA SER A 54 -1.98 -34.32 -19.45
C SER A 54 -1.22 -33.68 -20.63
N ASP A 55 -1.20 -34.33 -21.78
CA ASP A 55 -0.66 -33.74 -23.01
C ASP A 55 -1.71 -33.66 -24.13
N VAL A 56 -1.27 -33.09 -25.25
CA VAL A 56 -2.06 -32.95 -26.48
C VAL A 56 -2.43 -34.29 -27.13
N ASP A 57 -1.74 -35.38 -26.78
CA ASP A 57 -2.04 -36.74 -27.21
C ASP A 57 -2.99 -37.47 -26.24
N ASN A 58 -3.58 -36.74 -25.29
CA ASN A 58 -4.46 -37.23 -24.24
C ASN A 58 -3.80 -38.19 -23.23
N LYS A 59 -2.47 -38.26 -23.19
CA LYS A 59 -1.75 -39.11 -22.21
C LYS A 59 -1.68 -38.40 -20.87
N VAL A 60 -1.61 -39.19 -19.80
CA VAL A 60 -1.45 -38.69 -18.43
C VAL A 60 -0.18 -39.24 -17.81
N PHE A 61 0.64 -38.37 -17.24
CA PHE A 61 1.93 -38.69 -16.64
C PHE A 61 2.25 -37.70 -15.50
N VAL A 62 3.45 -37.80 -14.91
CA VAL A 62 3.91 -36.83 -13.91
C VAL A 62 5.13 -36.06 -14.40
N SER A 63 5.20 -34.76 -14.09
CA SER A 63 6.35 -33.91 -14.45
C SER A 63 6.58 -32.77 -13.47
N ALA A 64 7.72 -32.07 -13.61
CA ALA A 64 8.07 -30.96 -12.73
C ALA A 64 7.04 -29.82 -12.82
N SER A 65 6.86 -29.07 -11.74
CA SER A 65 5.90 -27.96 -11.70
C SER A 65 6.21 -26.92 -12.76
N ASN A 66 5.17 -26.46 -13.45
CA ASN A 66 5.23 -25.36 -14.40
C ASN A 66 3.91 -24.59 -14.35
N ASP A 67 3.91 -23.46 -13.66
CA ASP A 67 2.71 -22.64 -13.42
C ASP A 67 2.12 -22.04 -14.70
N SER A 68 2.92 -21.94 -15.78
CA SER A 68 2.43 -21.51 -17.09
C SER A 68 1.72 -22.62 -17.87
N ASN A 69 1.89 -23.89 -17.47
CA ASN A 69 1.32 -25.03 -18.16
C ASN A 69 -0.05 -25.40 -17.59
N ARG A 70 -1.11 -24.92 -18.25
CA ARG A 70 -2.50 -25.22 -17.87
C ARG A 70 -2.87 -26.70 -17.92
N TYR A 71 -2.10 -27.55 -18.60
CA TYR A 71 -2.32 -29.00 -18.57
C TYR A 71 -1.90 -29.66 -17.24
N GLN A 72 -1.20 -28.93 -16.35
CA GLN A 72 -0.93 -29.38 -14.97
C GLN A 72 -2.04 -28.98 -13.99
N CYS A 73 -2.96 -28.09 -14.40
CA CYS A 73 -4.04 -27.63 -13.56
C CYS A 73 -5.27 -28.51 -13.74
N TRP A 74 -5.93 -28.82 -12.64
CA TRP A 74 -7.09 -29.69 -12.59
C TRP A 74 -8.17 -29.08 -11.72
N SER A 75 -9.43 -29.41 -11.98
CA SER A 75 -10.55 -29.01 -11.13
C SER A 75 -11.50 -30.17 -10.90
N LEU A 76 -12.27 -30.07 -9.82
CA LEU A 76 -13.22 -31.09 -9.40
C LEU A 76 -14.63 -30.61 -9.68
N GLN A 77 -15.44 -31.49 -10.26
CA GLN A 77 -16.87 -31.24 -10.48
C GLN A 77 -17.67 -32.42 -9.95
N ARG A 78 -18.56 -32.18 -9.00
CA ARG A 78 -19.45 -33.24 -8.50
C ARG A 78 -20.41 -33.68 -9.60
N VAL A 79 -20.51 -34.99 -9.76
CA VAL A 79 -21.49 -35.66 -10.64
C VAL A 79 -22.71 -36.05 -9.81
N LYS A 80 -22.50 -36.86 -8.77
CA LYS A 80 -23.54 -37.29 -7.83
C LYS A 80 -22.93 -37.83 -6.54
N ASN A 81 -23.55 -37.58 -5.39
CA ASN A 81 -23.07 -38.05 -4.08
C ASN A 81 -21.57 -37.71 -3.91
N ASN A 82 -20.73 -38.75 -3.72
CA ASN A 82 -19.28 -38.64 -3.59
C ASN A 82 -18.50 -38.93 -4.90
N LEU A 83 -19.19 -38.93 -6.05
CA LEU A 83 -18.57 -39.12 -7.37
C LEU A 83 -18.26 -37.78 -8.01
N TYR A 84 -17.03 -37.62 -8.45
CA TYR A 84 -16.50 -36.41 -9.04
C TYR A 84 -15.80 -36.70 -10.36
N ASN A 85 -15.92 -35.76 -11.28
CA ASN A 85 -15.03 -35.63 -12.41
C ASN A 85 -13.79 -34.85 -12.00
N ILE A 86 -12.63 -35.25 -12.55
CA ILE A 86 -11.37 -34.51 -12.43
C ILE A 86 -11.08 -33.94 -13.82
N ILE A 87 -11.30 -32.65 -13.98
CA ILE A 87 -11.27 -31.96 -15.27
C ILE A 87 -9.89 -31.33 -15.45
N ASN A 88 -9.22 -31.65 -16.55
CA ASN A 88 -8.00 -30.97 -16.93
C ASN A 88 -8.31 -29.58 -17.47
N VAL A 89 -7.64 -28.59 -16.93
CA VAL A 89 -7.89 -27.17 -17.21
C VAL A 89 -7.39 -26.77 -18.61
N GLY A 90 -6.28 -27.36 -19.08
CA GLY A 90 -5.69 -27.05 -20.38
C GLY A 90 -6.49 -27.60 -21.57
N SER A 91 -7.12 -28.76 -21.40
CA SER A 91 -7.87 -29.46 -22.46
C SER A 91 -9.39 -29.43 -22.29
N SER A 92 -9.90 -29.03 -21.13
CA SER A 92 -11.31 -29.17 -20.72
C SER A 92 -11.83 -30.61 -20.79
N MET A 93 -10.95 -31.61 -20.75
CA MET A 93 -11.28 -33.03 -20.78
C MET A 93 -11.21 -33.67 -19.38
N ASN A 94 -11.89 -34.79 -19.21
CA ASN A 94 -11.96 -35.50 -17.93
C ASN A 94 -10.84 -36.53 -17.82
N LEU A 95 -10.26 -36.68 -16.62
CA LEU A 95 -9.42 -37.81 -16.27
C LEU A 95 -10.24 -39.10 -16.39
N ASP A 96 -9.71 -40.04 -17.17
CA ASP A 96 -10.38 -41.28 -17.55
C ASP A 96 -9.40 -42.45 -17.44
N SER A 97 -9.92 -43.66 -17.42
CA SER A 97 -9.12 -44.88 -17.32
C SER A 97 -9.77 -46.07 -18.04
N ASN A 98 -9.01 -47.15 -18.26
CA ASN A 98 -9.57 -48.42 -18.75
C ASN A 98 -9.20 -49.63 -17.86
N ASN A 99 -9.10 -49.39 -16.54
CA ASN A 99 -8.62 -50.31 -15.49
C ASN A 99 -7.11 -50.55 -15.46
N HIS A 100 -6.36 -50.13 -16.47
CA HIS A 100 -4.91 -50.29 -16.52
C HIS A 100 -4.23 -48.96 -16.83
N LYS A 101 -4.62 -48.33 -17.95
CA LYS A 101 -4.09 -47.04 -18.37
C LYS A 101 -4.98 -45.90 -17.90
N VAL A 102 -4.36 -44.73 -17.74
CA VAL A 102 -5.00 -43.45 -17.41
C VAL A 102 -4.73 -42.48 -18.55
N TYR A 103 -5.74 -41.72 -18.94
CA TYR A 103 -5.72 -40.77 -20.05
C TYR A 103 -6.75 -39.66 -19.79
N ILE A 104 -6.86 -38.68 -20.69
CA ILE A 104 -7.99 -37.74 -20.68
C ILE A 104 -8.94 -38.01 -21.85
N SER A 105 -10.23 -37.77 -21.66
CA SER A 105 -11.24 -37.93 -22.71
C SER A 105 -12.39 -36.93 -22.56
N THR A 106 -13.13 -36.70 -23.64
CA THR A 106 -14.29 -35.81 -23.62
C THR A 106 -15.35 -36.31 -22.63
N TYR A 107 -16.11 -35.37 -22.08
CA TYR A 107 -17.16 -35.69 -21.12
C TYR A 107 -18.15 -36.73 -21.65
N GLY A 108 -18.34 -37.81 -20.91
CA GLY A 108 -19.35 -38.83 -21.17
C GLY A 108 -20.35 -38.87 -20.02
N ASN A 109 -21.59 -38.42 -20.25
CA ASN A 109 -22.68 -38.36 -19.26
C ASN A 109 -22.81 -39.62 -18.37
N ASP A 110 -22.55 -40.81 -18.93
CA ASP A 110 -22.68 -42.09 -18.25
C ASP A 110 -21.36 -42.90 -18.26
N ASN A 111 -20.20 -42.24 -18.34
CA ASN A 111 -18.91 -42.95 -18.35
C ASN A 111 -18.40 -43.23 -16.92
N PRO A 112 -18.60 -44.44 -16.34
CA PRO A 112 -18.13 -44.75 -14.99
C PRO A 112 -16.60 -44.82 -14.87
N TYR A 113 -15.87 -44.67 -15.98
CA TYR A 113 -14.41 -44.62 -15.97
C TYR A 113 -13.85 -43.21 -15.70
N GLN A 114 -14.70 -42.18 -15.84
CA GLN A 114 -14.39 -40.78 -15.51
C GLN A 114 -14.80 -40.38 -14.07
N HIS A 115 -15.49 -41.26 -13.35
CA HIS A 115 -16.02 -40.97 -12.02
C HIS A 115 -15.06 -41.43 -10.91
N TRP A 116 -14.62 -40.47 -10.11
CA TRP A 116 -13.62 -40.66 -9.07
C TRP A 116 -14.21 -40.41 -7.68
N THR A 117 -13.64 -41.08 -6.68
CA THR A 117 -13.89 -40.87 -5.26
C THR A 117 -12.57 -40.53 -4.57
N PHE A 118 -12.62 -39.77 -3.50
CA PHE A 118 -11.44 -39.37 -2.74
C PHE A 118 -11.46 -40.06 -1.38
N LYS A 119 -10.38 -40.79 -1.09
CA LYS A 119 -10.17 -41.40 0.23
C LYS A 119 -9.12 -40.61 0.98
N LYS A 120 -9.48 -40.02 2.11
CA LYS A 120 -8.61 -39.16 2.91
C LYS A 120 -7.50 -39.98 3.54
N VAL A 121 -6.27 -39.53 3.36
CA VAL A 121 -5.10 -40.09 4.03
C VAL A 121 -4.74 -39.21 5.22
N LYS A 122 -4.39 -37.95 4.95
CA LYS A 122 -4.05 -36.94 5.94
C LYS A 122 -4.07 -35.56 5.28
N ASP A 123 -4.50 -34.52 6.00
CA ASP A 123 -4.49 -33.14 5.52
C ASP A 123 -5.15 -33.03 4.13
N SER A 124 -4.45 -32.50 3.11
CA SER A 124 -4.90 -32.43 1.72
C SER A 124 -4.39 -33.58 0.84
N ILE A 125 -4.04 -34.71 1.44
CA ILE A 125 -3.52 -35.91 0.76
C ILE A 125 -4.61 -36.97 0.67
N TYR A 126 -4.83 -37.47 -0.55
CA TYR A 126 -5.89 -38.42 -0.87
C TYR A 126 -5.38 -39.57 -1.74
N ASN A 127 -6.01 -40.72 -1.61
CA ASN A 127 -6.04 -41.68 -2.72
C ASN A 127 -7.21 -41.33 -3.65
N ILE A 128 -6.93 -41.29 -4.95
CA ILE A 128 -7.94 -41.09 -5.99
C ILE A 128 -8.41 -42.48 -6.43
N ALA A 129 -9.63 -42.84 -6.02
CA ALA A 129 -10.12 -44.21 -6.10
C ALA A 129 -11.29 -44.33 -7.07
N ARG A 130 -11.39 -45.50 -7.70
CA ARG A 130 -12.53 -45.86 -8.53
C ARG A 130 -13.52 -46.73 -7.77
N LEU A 131 -14.79 -46.33 -7.74
CA LEU A 131 -15.85 -46.97 -6.94
C LEU A 131 -16.02 -48.47 -7.25
N SER A 132 -15.89 -48.87 -8.51
CA SER A 132 -16.33 -50.20 -8.95
C SER A 132 -15.31 -51.33 -8.80
N LYS A 133 -14.02 -51.07 -8.49
CA LYS A 133 -12.97 -52.10 -8.65
C LYS A 133 -11.85 -52.17 -7.60
N SER A 134 -11.92 -51.46 -6.47
CA SER A 134 -10.80 -51.43 -5.50
C SER A 134 -9.46 -51.05 -6.17
N LEU A 135 -9.49 -50.11 -7.12
CA LEU A 135 -8.31 -49.61 -7.82
C LEU A 135 -8.11 -48.13 -7.48
N ASN A 136 -6.85 -47.73 -7.33
CA ASN A 136 -6.43 -46.35 -7.11
C ASN A 136 -5.56 -45.86 -8.27
N LEU A 137 -5.55 -44.54 -8.46
CA LEU A 137 -4.58 -43.84 -9.28
C LEU A 137 -3.19 -43.98 -8.65
N ASP A 138 -2.23 -44.48 -9.42
CA ASP A 138 -0.88 -44.81 -8.98
C ASP A 138 0.14 -44.24 -9.97
N SER A 139 1.35 -43.97 -9.50
CA SER A 139 2.46 -43.54 -10.34
C SER A 139 3.77 -44.10 -9.82
N ASN A 140 4.62 -44.58 -10.73
CA ASN A 140 6.00 -44.96 -10.40
C ASN A 140 6.98 -43.78 -10.47
N GLY A 141 6.48 -42.55 -10.51
CA GLY A 141 7.28 -41.33 -10.69
C GLY A 141 7.60 -40.97 -12.13
N LYS A 142 7.07 -41.73 -13.11
CA LYS A 142 7.16 -41.39 -14.54
C LYS A 142 5.81 -41.48 -15.23
N ILE A 143 5.18 -42.66 -15.15
CA ILE A 143 3.88 -42.93 -15.77
C ILE A 143 2.78 -43.03 -14.73
N VAL A 144 1.55 -42.72 -15.12
CA VAL A 144 0.36 -42.83 -14.28
C VAL A 144 -0.50 -43.99 -14.77
N TYR A 145 -0.95 -44.84 -13.86
CA TYR A 145 -1.69 -46.06 -14.14
C TYR A 145 -2.67 -46.38 -13.01
N MET A 146 -3.49 -47.41 -13.22
CA MET A 146 -4.39 -47.94 -12.19
C MET A 146 -3.76 -49.17 -11.53
N SER A 147 -3.79 -49.24 -10.21
CA SER A 147 -3.30 -50.40 -9.44
C SER A 147 -4.23 -50.74 -8.27
N ILE A 148 -4.03 -51.90 -7.64
CA ILE A 148 -4.85 -52.37 -6.51
C ILE A 148 -4.75 -51.37 -5.35
N SER A 149 -5.90 -50.95 -4.84
CA SER A 149 -6.02 -49.98 -3.75
C SER A 149 -5.28 -50.45 -2.51
N ASN A 150 -4.30 -49.68 -2.06
CA ASN A 150 -3.61 -49.86 -0.79
C ASN A 150 -3.40 -48.48 -0.14
N LYS A 151 -4.08 -48.24 0.99
CA LYS A 151 -4.03 -46.95 1.70
C LYS A 151 -2.61 -46.58 2.19
N ASP A 152 -1.80 -47.59 2.49
CA ASP A 152 -0.44 -47.41 3.01
C ASP A 152 0.59 -47.26 1.88
N ASN A 153 0.17 -47.38 0.62
CA ASN A 153 1.04 -47.22 -0.54
C ASN A 153 1.21 -45.74 -0.90
N ILE A 154 2.37 -45.18 -0.57
CA ILE A 154 2.74 -43.78 -0.85
C ILE A 154 2.76 -43.41 -2.34
N TYR A 155 2.86 -44.38 -3.25
CA TYR A 155 2.80 -44.18 -4.71
C TYR A 155 1.35 -43.98 -5.23
N GLN A 156 0.35 -44.20 -4.37
CA GLN A 156 -1.07 -43.97 -4.67
C GLN A 156 -1.61 -42.68 -4.05
N GLN A 157 -0.76 -41.94 -3.34
CA GLN A 157 -1.15 -40.76 -2.57
C GLN A 157 -0.89 -39.49 -3.38
N TRP A 158 -1.86 -38.59 -3.37
CA TRP A 158 -1.86 -37.36 -4.16
C TRP A 158 -2.22 -36.17 -3.27
N LEU A 159 -1.34 -35.17 -3.25
CA LEU A 159 -1.55 -33.91 -2.56
C LEU A 159 -2.28 -32.95 -3.50
N PHE A 160 -3.35 -32.33 -3.02
CA PHE A 160 -4.07 -31.29 -3.75
C PHE A 160 -3.60 -29.91 -3.29
N GLU A 161 -2.91 -29.21 -4.17
CA GLU A 161 -2.42 -27.84 -3.92
C GLU A 161 -3.25 -26.85 -4.74
N PRO A 162 -4.01 -25.94 -4.11
CA PRO A 162 -4.78 -24.97 -4.86
C PRO A 162 -3.86 -24.07 -5.68
N SER A 163 -4.26 -23.76 -6.91
CA SER A 163 -3.53 -22.88 -7.82
C SER A 163 -4.34 -21.63 -8.13
N ASN A 164 -3.64 -20.54 -8.47
CA ASN A 164 -4.22 -19.29 -8.97
C ASN A 164 -5.33 -18.68 -8.11
N TYR A 165 -5.10 -18.57 -6.79
CA TYR A 165 -6.03 -17.90 -5.87
C TYR A 165 -5.37 -16.71 -5.16
N LYS A 166 -6.21 -15.79 -4.71
CA LYS A 166 -5.85 -14.66 -3.85
C LYS A 166 -6.95 -14.38 -2.84
N LEU A 167 -6.60 -14.35 -1.56
CA LEU A 167 -7.40 -13.77 -0.49
C LEU A 167 -7.23 -12.26 -0.52
N ASN A 168 -8.34 -11.55 -0.70
CA ASN A 168 -8.39 -10.09 -0.70
C ASN A 168 -9.00 -9.63 0.62
N THR A 169 -8.22 -8.95 1.43
CA THR A 169 -8.64 -8.43 2.72
C THR A 169 -8.81 -6.90 2.67
N LEU A 170 -9.82 -6.38 3.35
CA LEU A 170 -10.16 -4.96 3.39
C LEU A 170 -10.37 -4.53 4.84
N VAL A 171 -9.51 -3.65 5.34
CA VAL A 171 -9.71 -2.98 6.62
C VAL A 171 -10.83 -1.93 6.47
N THR A 172 -11.86 -2.06 7.29
CA THR A 172 -13.09 -1.26 7.26
C THR A 172 -13.70 -1.16 8.67
N ASP A 173 -14.88 -0.54 8.80
CA ASP A 173 -15.59 -0.36 10.07
C ASP A 173 -14.75 0.32 11.17
N TYR A 174 -14.09 1.42 10.80
CA TYR A 174 -13.20 2.15 11.70
C TYR A 174 -13.97 2.82 12.85
N THR A 175 -13.52 2.55 14.07
CA THR A 175 -13.86 3.29 15.28
C THR A 175 -12.61 3.99 15.79
N LEU A 176 -12.55 5.31 15.62
CA LEU A 176 -11.43 6.16 16.03
C LEU A 176 -11.61 6.62 17.49
N ASP A 177 -10.57 6.49 18.31
CA ASP A 177 -10.58 6.93 19.72
C ASP A 177 -9.89 8.30 19.85
N PHE A 178 -10.71 9.34 20.05
CA PHE A 178 -10.28 10.74 20.08
C PHE A 178 -10.07 11.30 21.48
N GLU A 179 -10.58 10.64 22.53
CA GLU A 179 -10.61 11.22 23.87
C GLU A 179 -9.21 11.43 24.44
N LYS A 180 -8.24 10.61 24.01
CA LYS A 180 -6.83 10.71 24.42
C LYS A 180 -6.00 11.76 23.66
N ASN A 181 -6.45 12.23 22.50
CA ASN A 181 -5.60 13.01 21.58
C ASN A 181 -5.88 14.52 21.56
N ARG A 182 -6.82 15.01 22.38
CA ARG A 182 -7.05 16.46 22.49
C ARG A 182 -5.93 17.21 23.21
N THR A 183 -5.06 16.50 23.95
CA THR A 183 -4.03 17.09 24.82
C THR A 183 -2.60 17.02 24.27
N ASP A 184 -2.30 16.07 23.37
CA ASP A 184 -0.95 15.87 22.77
C ASP A 184 -0.89 16.41 21.32
N ARG A 185 -1.37 17.64 21.11
CA ARG A 185 -1.35 18.29 19.79
C ARG A 185 -0.04 19.07 19.61
N ASN A 186 0.83 18.58 18.75
CA ASN A 186 1.97 19.37 18.28
C ASN A 186 1.49 20.31 17.17
N GLU A 187 1.33 21.60 17.51
CA GLU A 187 1.02 22.65 16.55
C GLU A 187 2.25 23.51 16.30
N THR A 188 2.58 23.72 15.04
CA THR A 188 3.59 24.70 14.64
C THR A 188 2.98 25.68 13.66
N GLN A 189 3.36 26.96 13.78
CA GLN A 189 2.94 27.97 12.82
C GLN A 189 3.90 27.98 11.63
N ILE A 190 3.35 27.93 10.43
CA ILE A 190 4.11 27.90 9.18
C ILE A 190 3.63 29.03 8.27
N ASN A 191 4.56 29.75 7.64
CA ASN A 191 4.23 30.66 6.56
C ASN A 191 3.93 29.87 5.28
N LEU A 192 2.75 30.07 4.72
CA LEU A 192 2.32 29.48 3.45
C LEU A 192 3.13 30.03 2.28
N LEU A 193 3.45 31.33 2.32
CA LEU A 193 4.13 32.03 1.25
C LEU A 193 5.61 31.63 1.23
N ASN A 194 6.11 31.30 0.05
CA ASN A 194 7.53 31.02 -0.16
C ASN A 194 8.23 32.28 -0.69
N GLY A 195 9.48 32.52 -0.26
CA GLY A 195 10.31 33.62 -0.77
C GLY A 195 10.12 34.95 -0.02
N ASP A 196 10.62 36.04 -0.62
CA ASP A 196 10.45 37.39 -0.09
C ASP A 196 9.04 37.90 -0.43
N ASN A 197 8.29 38.28 0.61
CA ASN A 197 6.91 38.77 0.51
C ASN A 197 6.81 40.21 1.05
N THR A 198 7.88 40.98 0.86
CA THR A 198 7.94 42.40 1.18
C THR A 198 7.40 43.24 0.02
N ILE A 199 6.61 44.25 0.36
CA ILE A 199 6.06 45.23 -0.59
C ILE A 199 6.66 46.59 -0.23
N ASP A 200 7.41 47.18 -1.15
CA ASP A 200 8.06 48.47 -0.98
C ASP A 200 7.18 49.60 -1.52
N ASN A 201 6.99 50.65 -0.74
CA ASN A 201 6.38 51.90 -1.20
C ASN A 201 7.44 53.03 -1.20
N PRO A 202 8.05 53.34 -2.35
CA PRO A 202 9.05 54.40 -2.45
C PRO A 202 8.43 55.80 -2.63
N THR A 203 7.10 55.93 -2.53
CA THR A 203 6.39 57.19 -2.83
C THR A 203 6.00 57.92 -1.56
N ASP A 204 5.76 59.24 -1.68
CA ASP A 204 5.26 60.08 -0.58
C ASP A 204 3.76 59.94 -0.32
N ALA A 205 3.08 59.01 -1.01
CA ALA A 205 1.66 58.71 -0.84
C ALA A 205 1.47 57.26 -0.36
N GLU A 206 0.38 57.01 0.34
CA GLU A 206 -0.04 55.63 0.66
C GLU A 206 -0.44 54.89 -0.61
N ILE A 207 0.03 53.65 -0.76
CA ILE A 207 -0.36 52.77 -1.87
C ILE A 207 -1.14 51.57 -1.34
N GLU A 208 -2.04 51.06 -2.17
CA GLU A 208 -2.75 49.80 -1.92
C GLU A 208 -2.24 48.74 -2.90
N GLU A 209 -1.82 47.60 -2.37
CA GLU A 209 -1.41 46.44 -3.16
C GLU A 209 -2.28 45.23 -2.83
N ILE A 210 -2.63 44.43 -3.83
CA ILE A 210 -3.44 43.22 -3.64
C ILE A 210 -2.54 42.01 -3.80
N ILE A 211 -2.42 41.23 -2.73
CA ILE A 211 -1.86 39.88 -2.82
C ILE A 211 -3.00 38.97 -3.23
N ASP A 212 -2.83 38.29 -4.36
CA ASP A 212 -3.71 37.24 -4.85
C ASP A 212 -2.83 36.05 -5.32
N ARG A 213 -2.74 35.02 -4.48
CA ARG A 213 -1.86 33.86 -4.70
C ARG A 213 -2.55 32.57 -4.29
N THR A 214 -2.14 31.47 -4.90
CA THR A 214 -2.58 30.13 -4.51
C THR A 214 -1.38 29.29 -4.10
N GLU A 215 -1.33 28.89 -2.83
CA GLU A 215 -0.28 28.06 -2.26
C GLU A 215 -0.75 26.62 -2.05
N LYS A 216 0.11 25.66 -2.34
CA LYS A 216 -0.20 24.22 -2.23
C LYS A 216 0.64 23.59 -1.12
N LYS A 217 0.01 22.72 -0.32
CA LYS A 217 0.68 21.93 0.72
C LYS A 217 0.23 20.48 0.66
N SER A 218 1.10 19.56 1.05
CA SER A 218 0.80 18.12 1.07
C SER A 218 0.45 17.68 2.49
N CYS A 219 -0.78 17.23 2.71
CA CYS A 219 -1.21 16.49 3.90
C CYS A 219 -0.92 15.00 3.69
N SER A 220 -0.60 14.27 4.76
CA SER A 220 -0.40 12.82 4.70
C SER A 220 -1.13 12.07 5.80
N TYR A 221 -1.62 10.88 5.46
CA TYR A 221 -2.40 10.00 6.31
C TYR A 221 -1.74 8.63 6.34
N THR A 222 -1.32 8.18 7.51
CA THR A 222 -0.53 6.95 7.69
C THR A 222 -1.31 5.95 8.51
N ILE A 223 -1.61 4.77 7.96
CA ILE A 223 -2.23 3.68 8.71
C ILE A 223 -1.16 2.67 9.10
N GLU A 224 -1.14 2.29 10.37
CA GLU A 224 -0.24 1.27 10.91
C GLU A 224 -1.05 0.19 11.65
N ILE A 225 -0.83 -1.08 11.30
CA ILE A 225 -1.45 -2.24 11.95
C ILE A 225 -0.37 -3.29 12.21
N ARG A 226 -0.28 -3.81 13.43
CA ARG A 226 0.67 -4.89 13.75
C ARG A 226 0.29 -6.17 12.98
N LYS A 227 1.28 -6.91 12.48
CA LYS A 227 1.06 -8.19 11.80
C LYS A 227 0.38 -9.23 12.68
N SER A 228 0.71 -9.26 13.97
CA SER A 228 0.03 -10.11 14.97
C SER A 228 -1.47 -9.79 15.15
N ARG A 229 -1.96 -8.69 14.58
CA ARG A 229 -3.38 -8.30 14.55
C ARG A 229 -3.92 -8.16 13.11
N SER A 230 -3.24 -8.74 12.14
CA SER A 230 -3.63 -8.68 10.73
C SER A 230 -3.14 -9.92 9.98
N PHE A 231 -2.88 -9.77 8.68
CA PHE A 231 -2.45 -10.84 7.80
C PHE A 231 -0.97 -10.64 7.42
N ASN A 232 -0.24 -11.75 7.33
CA ASN A 232 1.01 -11.85 6.59
C ASN A 232 0.68 -11.73 5.10
N LEU A 233 1.16 -10.64 4.49
CA LEU A 233 0.96 -10.36 3.08
C LEU A 233 1.96 -11.13 2.25
N GLY A 234 1.56 -11.52 1.05
CA GLY A 234 2.41 -12.25 0.13
C GLY A 234 1.66 -12.64 -1.13
N LEU A 235 2.13 -13.69 -1.80
CA LEU A 235 1.60 -14.15 -3.08
C LEU A 235 0.07 -14.39 -3.07
N HIS A 236 -0.43 -15.00 -2.00
CA HIS A 236 -1.83 -15.43 -1.89
C HIS A 236 -2.71 -14.53 -1.02
N VAL A 237 -2.14 -13.55 -0.31
CA VAL A 237 -2.89 -12.71 0.64
C VAL A 237 -2.55 -11.24 0.41
N GLY A 238 -3.54 -10.48 -0.04
CA GLY A 238 -3.47 -9.02 -0.16
C GLY A 238 -4.28 -8.32 0.93
N MET A 239 -3.86 -7.11 1.30
CA MET A 239 -4.58 -6.27 2.24
C MET A 239 -4.67 -4.84 1.74
N SER A 240 -5.88 -4.30 1.83
CA SER A 240 -6.22 -2.93 1.48
C SER A 240 -6.99 -2.29 2.61
N PHE A 241 -7.15 -0.98 2.55
CA PHE A 241 -8.01 -0.25 3.48
C PHE A 241 -8.84 0.79 2.76
N SER A 242 -9.97 1.14 3.37
CA SER A 242 -10.81 2.24 2.95
C SER A 242 -11.41 2.91 4.17
N ILE A 243 -11.06 4.18 4.42
CA ILE A 243 -11.77 5.03 5.37
C ILE A 243 -12.76 5.87 4.56
N ASP A 244 -14.02 5.81 4.93
CA ASP A 244 -15.12 6.44 4.18
C ASP A 244 -15.08 7.98 4.22
N LYS A 245 -16.01 8.61 3.49
CA LYS A 245 -16.13 10.07 3.39
C LYS A 245 -16.47 10.77 4.71
N ASN A 246 -17.01 10.08 5.72
CA ASN A 246 -17.27 10.69 7.03
C ASN A 246 -15.95 11.07 7.73
N PHE A 247 -14.83 10.52 7.26
CA PHE A 247 -13.49 10.94 7.67
C PHE A 247 -13.24 12.44 7.45
N CYS A 248 -13.81 13.05 6.42
CA CYS A 248 -13.67 14.51 6.21
C CYS A 248 -14.24 15.31 7.38
N SER A 249 -15.40 14.89 7.92
CA SER A 249 -15.99 15.53 9.09
C SER A 249 -15.09 15.40 10.33
N ILE A 250 -14.37 14.30 10.45
CA ILE A 250 -13.39 14.09 11.51
C ILE A 250 -12.20 15.05 11.35
N LEU A 251 -11.65 15.17 10.13
CA LEU A 251 -10.58 16.13 9.85
C LEU A 251 -11.03 17.57 10.15
N SER A 252 -12.30 17.90 9.89
CA SER A 252 -12.90 19.18 10.28
C SER A 252 -12.89 19.43 11.79
N ILE A 253 -13.27 18.42 12.58
CA ILE A 253 -13.21 18.49 14.05
C ILE A 253 -11.77 18.68 14.54
N LEU A 254 -10.80 18.04 13.87
CA LEU A 254 -9.37 18.15 14.18
C LEU A 254 -8.72 19.44 13.65
N GLY A 255 -9.48 20.25 12.90
CA GLY A 255 -8.98 21.48 12.30
C GLY A 255 -8.01 21.26 11.14
N VAL A 256 -7.96 20.07 10.53
CA VAL A 256 -7.08 19.72 9.40
C VAL A 256 -7.80 19.91 8.08
N LYS A 257 -7.25 20.74 7.19
CA LYS A 257 -7.72 20.91 5.82
C LYS A 257 -7.51 19.64 5.00
N ALA A 258 -8.54 19.26 4.25
CA ALA A 258 -8.54 18.12 3.34
C ALA A 258 -9.44 18.40 2.14
N SER A 259 -9.20 17.69 1.04
CA SER A 259 -9.97 17.71 -0.22
C SER A 259 -10.46 16.29 -0.57
N LEU A 260 -10.76 15.46 0.45
CA LEU A 260 -11.03 14.03 0.32
C LEU A 260 -12.51 13.71 0.04
N ASP A 261 -13.03 14.08 -1.13
CA ASP A 261 -14.46 13.88 -1.45
C ASP A 261 -14.92 12.41 -1.36
N LEU A 262 -14.00 11.45 -1.50
CA LEU A 262 -14.27 10.00 -1.51
C LEU A 262 -13.65 9.23 -0.32
N GLY A 263 -13.05 9.93 0.65
CA GLY A 263 -12.26 9.33 1.74
C GLY A 263 -10.85 8.90 1.31
N ILE A 264 -10.18 8.08 2.12
CA ILE A 264 -8.83 7.54 1.82
C ILE A 264 -8.87 6.04 1.55
N LYS A 265 -8.11 5.62 0.54
CA LYS A 265 -7.92 4.21 0.18
C LYS A 265 -6.46 3.93 -0.08
N GLY A 266 -6.02 2.71 0.23
CA GLY A 266 -4.66 2.28 -0.04
C GLY A 266 -4.50 0.77 0.08
N GLU A 267 -3.37 0.28 -0.40
CA GLU A 267 -2.95 -1.11 -0.33
C GLU A 267 -1.66 -1.20 0.49
N PHE A 268 -1.56 -2.24 1.31
CA PHE A 268 -0.33 -2.52 2.06
C PHE A 268 0.60 -3.39 1.21
N GLY A 269 1.88 -3.04 1.20
CA GLY A 269 2.93 -3.86 0.59
C GLY A 269 3.44 -4.96 1.52
N GLU A 270 3.96 -6.04 0.93
CA GLU A 270 4.72 -7.04 1.68
C GLU A 270 6.00 -6.41 2.26
N THR A 271 6.27 -6.69 3.52
CA THR A 271 7.42 -6.16 4.26
C THR A 271 7.94 -7.22 5.22
N ASN A 272 9.21 -7.12 5.64
CA ASN A 272 9.76 -7.96 6.72
C ASN A 272 9.49 -7.38 8.12
N GLU A 273 8.96 -6.16 8.21
CA GLU A 273 8.67 -5.49 9.48
C GLU A 273 7.51 -6.15 10.24
N GLU A 274 7.41 -5.94 11.56
CA GLU A 274 6.29 -6.44 12.37
C GLU A 274 4.99 -5.64 12.18
N ILE A 275 5.04 -4.55 11.41
CA ILE A 275 3.95 -3.60 11.21
C ILE A 275 3.66 -3.49 9.72
N ASN A 276 2.39 -3.57 9.37
CA ASN A 276 1.89 -3.19 8.05
C ASN A 276 1.62 -1.68 8.10
N LYS A 277 2.34 -0.91 7.28
CA LYS A 277 2.28 0.55 7.24
C LYS A 277 2.02 1.03 5.81
N GLN A 278 1.14 2.02 5.66
CA GLN A 278 0.90 2.68 4.39
C GLN A 278 0.59 4.16 4.61
N THR A 279 1.20 5.03 3.79
CA THR A 279 0.97 6.48 3.82
C THR A 279 0.36 6.95 2.51
N ILE A 280 -0.74 7.70 2.61
CA ILE A 280 -1.41 8.36 1.50
C ILE A 280 -1.19 9.86 1.64
N SER A 281 -0.79 10.52 0.56
CA SER A 281 -0.61 11.98 0.53
C SER A 281 -1.66 12.64 -0.35
N GLU A 282 -2.04 13.85 0.03
CA GLU A 282 -3.05 14.64 -0.62
C GLU A 282 -2.62 16.11 -0.66
N GLU A 283 -2.82 16.77 -1.79
CA GLU A 283 -2.55 18.19 -1.94
C GLU A 283 -3.77 19.04 -1.53
N VAL A 284 -3.54 20.02 -0.67
CA VAL A 284 -4.52 21.05 -0.30
C VAL A 284 -4.06 22.41 -0.78
N SER A 285 -5.00 23.21 -1.28
CA SER A 285 -4.74 24.54 -1.83
C SER A 285 -5.28 25.66 -0.94
N TYR A 286 -4.50 26.71 -0.77
CA TYR A 286 -4.84 27.93 -0.04
C TYR A 286 -4.87 29.08 -1.02
N HIS A 287 -6.07 29.61 -1.28
CA HIS A 287 -6.23 30.85 -2.01
C HIS A 287 -6.12 32.02 -1.03
N ILE A 288 -5.09 32.83 -1.20
CA ILE A 288 -4.72 33.94 -0.32
C ILE A 288 -4.98 35.22 -1.11
N GLN A 289 -6.08 35.90 -0.77
CA GLN A 289 -6.45 37.18 -1.37
C GLN A 289 -6.61 38.24 -0.27
N HIS A 290 -5.80 39.29 -0.31
CA HIS A 290 -5.87 40.37 0.68
C HIS A 290 -5.33 41.69 0.14
N LYS A 291 -5.99 42.78 0.54
CA LYS A 291 -5.52 44.14 0.28
C LYS A 291 -4.56 44.56 1.38
N ILE A 292 -3.37 45.02 0.99
CA ILE A 292 -2.32 45.51 1.87
C ILE A 292 -2.19 47.02 1.66
N ILE A 293 -2.30 47.77 2.75
CA ILE A 293 -2.02 49.20 2.75
C ILE A 293 -0.55 49.37 3.11
N VAL A 294 0.20 50.06 2.25
CA VAL A 294 1.64 50.30 2.46
C VAL A 294 1.85 51.81 2.62
N PRO A 295 2.17 52.29 3.83
CA PRO A 295 2.41 53.70 4.09
C PRO A 295 3.55 54.28 3.23
N ALA A 296 3.47 55.59 3.00
CA ALA A 296 4.47 56.34 2.24
C ALA A 296 5.90 56.09 2.74
N ASN A 297 6.84 55.87 1.83
CA ASN A 297 8.26 55.64 2.12
C ASN A 297 8.53 54.47 3.08
N THR A 298 7.66 53.46 3.17
CA THR A 298 7.86 52.26 4.02
C THR A 298 7.86 50.97 3.21
N SER A 299 8.27 49.89 3.84
CA SER A 299 8.10 48.54 3.31
C SER A 299 7.18 47.74 4.22
N VAL A 300 6.39 46.82 3.68
CA VAL A 300 5.51 45.94 4.47
C VAL A 300 5.82 44.50 4.15
N ALA A 301 6.25 43.72 5.14
CA ALA A 301 6.40 42.28 5.02
C ALA A 301 5.06 41.60 5.29
N VAL A 302 4.67 40.65 4.43
CA VAL A 302 3.42 39.91 4.57
C VAL A 302 3.67 38.43 4.82
N ASP A 303 3.12 37.93 5.92
CA ASP A 303 3.10 36.51 6.26
C ASP A 303 1.68 35.96 6.15
N ALA A 304 1.52 34.80 5.50
CA ALA A 304 0.27 34.05 5.54
C ALA A 304 0.47 32.80 6.41
N ILE A 305 0.06 32.88 7.67
CA ILE A 305 0.37 31.88 8.68
C ILE A 305 -0.74 30.83 8.74
N VAL A 306 -0.37 29.55 8.69
CA VAL A 306 -1.26 28.41 8.94
C VAL A 306 -0.70 27.53 10.05
N ASN A 307 -1.56 26.84 10.79
CA ASN A 307 -1.12 25.82 11.74
C ASN A 307 -0.79 24.53 10.99
N LYS A 308 0.41 23.97 11.20
CA LYS A 308 0.73 22.58 10.87
C LYS A 308 0.50 21.73 12.11
N VAL A 309 -0.15 20.58 11.93
CA VAL A 309 -0.61 19.72 13.00
C VAL A 309 -0.22 18.28 12.74
N TYR A 310 0.16 17.58 13.79
CA TYR A 310 0.43 16.16 13.77
C TYR A 310 -0.45 15.43 14.78
N PHE A 311 -1.17 14.40 14.34
CA PHE A 311 -2.01 13.55 15.18
C PHE A 311 -1.63 12.07 15.00
N VAL A 312 -1.78 11.29 16.07
CA VAL A 312 -1.71 9.81 16.01
C VAL A 312 -2.95 9.25 16.71
N ILE A 313 -3.91 8.77 15.94
CA ILE A 313 -5.23 8.38 16.44
C ILE A 313 -5.32 6.86 16.51
N PRO A 314 -5.43 6.26 17.71
CA PRO A 314 -5.67 4.84 17.81
C PRO A 314 -7.07 4.49 17.28
N PHE A 315 -7.19 3.32 16.64
CA PHE A 315 -8.46 2.84 16.12
C PHE A 315 -8.70 1.37 16.40
N LYS A 316 -9.97 0.99 16.43
CA LYS A 316 -10.45 -0.39 16.24
C LYS A 316 -11.11 -0.49 14.87
N ALA A 317 -11.02 -1.64 14.22
CA ALA A 317 -11.58 -1.88 12.90
C ALA A 317 -11.89 -3.37 12.69
N LYS A 318 -12.56 -3.70 11.59
CA LYS A 318 -12.70 -5.07 11.10
C LYS A 318 -11.92 -5.24 9.80
N ILE A 319 -11.32 -6.41 9.60
CA ILE A 319 -10.74 -6.81 8.32
C ILE A 319 -11.71 -7.76 7.65
N ARG A 320 -12.41 -7.30 6.61
CA ARG A 320 -13.30 -8.13 5.79
C ARG A 320 -12.47 -8.98 4.83
N ILE A 321 -12.80 -10.26 4.70
CA ILE A 321 -12.09 -11.21 3.86
C ILE A 321 -12.98 -11.63 2.69
N THR A 322 -12.41 -11.57 1.49
CA THR A 322 -12.98 -12.10 0.26
C THR A 322 -11.93 -12.91 -0.46
N GLY A 323 -12.32 -13.69 -1.47
CA GLY A 323 -11.38 -14.48 -2.25
C GLY A 323 -11.72 -14.45 -3.73
N VAL A 324 -10.68 -14.60 -4.53
CA VAL A 324 -10.77 -14.82 -5.98
C VAL A 324 -9.88 -16.00 -6.37
N ALA A 325 -10.29 -16.74 -7.39
CA ALA A 325 -9.50 -17.82 -7.96
C ALA A 325 -9.85 -18.04 -9.45
N ASP A 326 -9.00 -18.78 -10.15
CA ASP A 326 -9.45 -19.47 -11.36
C ASP A 326 -10.54 -20.49 -10.97
N ARG A 327 -11.74 -20.35 -11.55
CA ARG A 327 -12.88 -21.25 -11.34
C ARG A 327 -13.32 -21.89 -12.65
N LEU A 328 -13.99 -23.04 -12.58
CA LEU A 328 -14.66 -23.61 -13.75
C LEU A 328 -16.13 -23.20 -13.80
N ASP A 329 -16.60 -22.91 -15.01
CA ASP A 329 -18.01 -22.84 -15.33
C ASP A 329 -18.63 -24.25 -15.47
N VAL A 330 -19.96 -24.33 -15.52
CA VAL A 330 -20.73 -25.57 -15.66
C VAL A 330 -20.43 -26.32 -16.96
N ASN A 331 -19.81 -25.66 -17.95
CA ASN A 331 -19.39 -26.26 -19.21
C ASN A 331 -17.93 -26.72 -19.19
N GLY A 332 -17.23 -26.58 -18.05
CA GLY A 332 -15.84 -27.00 -17.89
C GLY A 332 -14.82 -25.99 -18.42
N LYS A 333 -15.21 -24.72 -18.63
CA LYS A 333 -14.31 -23.65 -19.07
C LYS A 333 -13.85 -22.81 -17.89
N ILE A 334 -12.61 -22.34 -17.94
CA ILE A 334 -12.03 -21.46 -16.92
C ILE A 334 -12.64 -20.06 -16.98
N VAL A 335 -12.98 -19.54 -15.81
CA VAL A 335 -13.23 -18.12 -15.54
C VAL A 335 -12.15 -17.65 -14.57
N SER A 336 -11.21 -16.86 -15.08
CA SER A 336 -10.07 -16.39 -14.29
C SER A 336 -10.45 -15.30 -13.32
N ASN A 337 -9.79 -15.30 -12.15
CA ASN A 337 -9.98 -14.29 -11.10
C ASN A 337 -11.45 -14.10 -10.68
N ALA A 338 -12.23 -15.18 -10.70
CA ALA A 338 -13.63 -15.19 -10.31
C ALA A 338 -13.74 -15.18 -8.78
N SER A 339 -14.74 -14.48 -8.24
CA SER A 339 -15.03 -14.54 -6.80
C SER A 339 -15.32 -15.98 -6.38
N VAL A 340 -14.84 -16.37 -5.20
CA VAL A 340 -15.07 -17.71 -4.64
C VAL A 340 -16.10 -17.69 -3.52
N ASP A 341 -16.74 -18.84 -3.30
CA ASP A 341 -17.76 -18.98 -2.26
C ASP A 341 -17.11 -19.26 -0.89
N ASN A 342 -17.92 -19.23 0.17
CA ASN A 342 -17.43 -19.24 1.55
C ASN A 342 -16.54 -20.44 1.93
N ASN A 343 -16.79 -21.64 1.39
CA ASN A 343 -15.95 -22.80 1.70
C ASN A 343 -14.55 -22.67 1.08
N ALA A 344 -14.44 -22.11 -0.13
CA ALA A 344 -13.13 -21.87 -0.74
C ALA A 344 -12.35 -20.81 0.06
N ILE A 345 -13.02 -19.77 0.58
CA ILE A 345 -12.38 -18.80 1.47
C ILE A 345 -11.86 -19.50 2.74
N ARG A 346 -12.67 -20.33 3.41
CA ARG A 346 -12.23 -21.12 4.58
C ARG A 346 -11.05 -22.03 4.25
N TYR A 347 -11.12 -22.71 3.11
CA TYR A 347 -10.06 -23.60 2.64
C TYR A 347 -8.73 -22.84 2.45
N TYR A 348 -8.76 -21.68 1.81
CA TYR A 348 -7.57 -20.86 1.62
C TYR A 348 -7.04 -20.30 2.94
N LEU A 349 -7.90 -19.85 3.85
CA LEU A 349 -7.48 -19.38 5.17
C LEU A 349 -6.73 -20.47 5.96
N GLN A 350 -7.23 -21.71 5.94
CA GLN A 350 -6.55 -22.86 6.54
C GLN A 350 -5.18 -23.12 5.90
N ARG A 351 -5.08 -23.01 4.56
CA ARG A 351 -3.82 -23.18 3.82
C ARG A 351 -2.78 -22.12 4.14
N GLU A 352 -3.22 -20.89 4.37
CA GLU A 352 -2.37 -19.77 4.78
C GLU A 352 -2.11 -19.75 6.31
N ASN A 353 -2.46 -20.82 7.03
CA ASN A 353 -2.28 -21.00 8.48
C ASN A 353 -3.01 -19.96 9.35
N TYR A 354 -4.14 -19.43 8.88
CA TYR A 354 -5.01 -18.62 9.73
C TYR A 354 -6.01 -19.53 10.47
N GLY A 355 -5.87 -19.58 11.80
CA GLY A 355 -6.74 -20.37 12.67
C GLY A 355 -8.15 -19.79 12.80
N ASP A 356 -9.14 -20.68 12.91
CA ASP A 356 -10.58 -20.36 12.91
C ASP A 356 -11.01 -19.48 14.10
N GLU A 357 -10.31 -19.57 15.25
CA GLU A 357 -10.72 -18.95 16.51
C GLU A 357 -10.84 -17.42 16.49
N SER A 358 -10.16 -16.74 15.55
CA SER A 358 -10.23 -15.27 15.42
C SER A 358 -11.11 -14.80 14.26
N ILE A 359 -11.62 -15.73 13.45
CA ILE A 359 -12.38 -15.44 12.23
C ILE A 359 -13.87 -15.54 12.54
N MET A 360 -14.55 -14.41 12.42
CA MET A 360 -16.00 -14.31 12.60
C MET A 360 -16.71 -14.41 11.25
N PHE A 361 -17.93 -14.94 11.23
CA PHE A 361 -18.78 -14.94 10.04
C PHE A 361 -20.09 -14.22 10.33
N GLU A 362 -20.27 -13.04 9.74
CA GLU A 362 -21.40 -12.14 9.98
C GLU A 362 -21.84 -11.56 8.62
N GLU A 363 -23.14 -11.37 8.41
CA GLU A 363 -23.69 -10.72 7.21
C GLU A 363 -23.20 -11.28 5.86
N GLY A 364 -22.83 -12.58 5.83
CA GLY A 364 -22.37 -13.26 4.62
C GLY A 364 -20.86 -13.12 4.34
N TYR A 365 -20.09 -12.48 5.22
CA TYR A 365 -18.65 -12.28 5.06
C TYR A 365 -17.86 -12.80 6.25
N PHE A 366 -16.58 -13.09 6.01
CA PHE A 366 -15.61 -13.41 7.05
C PHE A 366 -14.89 -12.14 7.52
N TYR A 367 -14.68 -12.02 8.82
CA TYR A 367 -14.03 -10.87 9.45
C TYR A 367 -13.03 -11.27 10.51
N VAL A 368 -12.00 -10.44 10.69
CA VAL A 368 -11.12 -10.46 11.87
C VAL A 368 -11.13 -9.08 12.51
N ASN A 369 -11.25 -9.02 13.84
CA ASN A 369 -11.10 -7.76 14.56
C ASN A 369 -9.64 -7.31 14.53
N THR A 370 -9.42 -6.03 14.25
CA THR A 370 -8.08 -5.43 14.25
C THR A 370 -8.07 -4.09 14.96
N SER A 371 -6.86 -3.55 15.12
CA SER A 371 -6.63 -2.25 15.73
C SER A 371 -5.29 -1.72 15.26
N GLY A 372 -5.18 -0.40 15.17
CA GLY A 372 -3.96 0.25 14.71
C GLY A 372 -3.91 1.72 15.09
N THR A 373 -3.07 2.46 14.39
CA THR A 373 -2.96 3.92 14.51
C THR A 373 -3.14 4.59 13.16
N LEU A 374 -3.79 5.74 13.17
CA LEU A 374 -3.91 6.65 12.05
C LEU A 374 -3.10 7.91 12.35
N GLY A 375 -1.93 8.02 11.73
CA GLY A 375 -1.12 9.22 11.71
C GLY A 375 -1.70 10.25 10.73
N ILE A 376 -1.78 11.51 11.13
CA ILE A 376 -2.20 12.63 10.28
C ILE A 376 -1.13 13.71 10.40
N ASP A 377 -0.41 13.99 9.32
CA ASP A 377 0.42 15.18 9.19
C ASP A 377 -0.28 16.14 8.23
N GLY A 378 -0.84 17.23 8.75
CA GLY A 378 -1.71 18.10 7.96
C GLY A 378 -1.58 19.58 8.31
N TYR A 379 -2.28 20.38 7.52
CA TYR A 379 -2.32 21.84 7.66
C TYR A 379 -3.73 22.31 8.01
N GLY A 380 -3.82 23.42 8.74
CA GLY A 380 -5.08 23.93 9.28
C GLY A 380 -5.99 24.57 8.23
N TYR A 381 -7.30 24.58 8.47
CA TYR A 381 -8.26 25.25 7.57
C TYR A 381 -8.00 26.74 7.41
N ASN A 382 -7.76 27.41 8.53
CA ASN A 382 -7.66 28.86 8.60
C ASN A 382 -6.21 29.30 8.45
N SER A 383 -5.97 30.22 7.52
CA SER A 383 -4.74 31.00 7.46
C SER A 383 -5.00 32.41 7.99
N THR A 384 -4.06 32.97 8.74
CA THR A 384 -4.08 34.37 9.18
C THR A 384 -3.05 35.14 8.40
N ILE A 385 -3.44 36.28 7.83
CA ILE A 385 -2.50 37.18 7.16
C ILE A 385 -2.04 38.21 8.18
N LYS A 386 -0.72 38.38 8.28
CA LYS A 386 -0.10 39.43 9.09
C LYS A 386 0.74 40.31 8.18
N ALA A 387 0.45 41.60 8.19
CA ALA A 387 1.28 42.61 7.56
C ALA A 387 2.07 43.32 8.67
N LYS A 388 3.39 43.40 8.50
CA LYS A 388 4.29 44.11 9.41
C LYS A 388 4.99 45.21 8.63
N THR A 389 4.70 46.46 8.98
CA THR A 389 5.45 47.59 8.48
C THR A 389 6.89 47.50 8.99
N LEU A 390 7.82 47.56 8.05
CA LEU A 390 9.23 47.72 8.24
C LEU A 390 9.46 49.23 8.23
N GLU A 391 9.72 49.82 9.39
CA GLU A 391 9.96 51.26 9.50
C GLU A 391 11.23 51.62 8.72
N ASN A 392 11.09 52.46 7.69
CA ASN A 392 12.22 53.13 7.09
C ASN A 392 12.55 54.38 7.92
N LYS A 393 13.69 54.31 8.61
CA LYS A 393 14.33 55.43 9.32
C LYS A 393 14.56 56.59 8.33
N PRO A 394 14.21 57.86 8.65
CA PRO A 394 14.72 59.01 7.90
C PRO A 394 16.26 59.02 7.97
N SER A 395 16.89 59.46 6.89
CA SER A 395 18.34 59.43 6.68
C SER A 395 19.16 60.03 7.82
N GLU A 396 19.70 59.20 8.69
CA GLU A 396 20.99 59.37 9.36
C GLU A 396 21.67 57.99 9.43
N ASN A 397 22.85 57.88 8.82
CA ASN A 397 23.71 56.69 8.86
C ASN A 397 24.01 56.22 10.30
N PRO A 398 24.39 54.95 10.52
CA PRO A 398 23.64 53.71 10.31
C PRO A 398 23.48 52.93 11.64
N GLU A 399 22.39 52.19 11.86
CA GLU A 399 22.41 51.11 12.87
C GLU A 399 21.61 49.85 12.45
N PRO A 400 22.13 48.62 12.65
CA PRO A 400 21.67 47.40 11.95
C PRO A 400 20.49 46.66 12.54
N SER A 401 19.53 46.22 11.69
CA SER A 401 18.65 45.10 12.06
C SER A 401 18.14 44.27 10.87
N SER A 402 19.07 43.84 10.02
CA SER A 402 18.95 42.58 9.27
C SER A 402 20.05 41.64 9.80
N ASN A 403 19.82 40.33 9.85
CA ASN A 403 20.91 39.38 10.12
C ASN A 403 22.07 39.57 9.14
N ASP A 404 21.83 40.05 7.92
CA ASP A 404 22.89 40.41 6.97
C ASP A 404 23.76 41.55 7.50
N ASP A 405 23.17 42.52 8.18
CA ASP A 405 23.87 43.68 8.76
C ASP A 405 24.58 43.33 10.08
N VAL A 406 24.13 42.27 10.77
CA VAL A 406 24.90 41.61 11.84
C VAL A 406 26.16 40.95 11.27
N PHE A 407 26.05 40.20 10.17
CA PHE A 407 27.20 39.53 9.56
C PHE A 407 28.17 40.51 8.89
N GLU A 408 27.69 41.63 8.37
CA GLU A 408 28.53 42.72 7.84
C GLU A 408 29.40 43.37 8.92
N GLN A 409 28.93 43.50 10.16
CA GLN A 409 29.72 44.01 11.28
C GLN A 409 30.88 43.09 11.69
N ILE A 410 30.78 41.79 11.39
CA ILE A 410 31.77 40.78 11.80
C ILE A 410 32.52 40.17 10.61
N LYS A 411 32.23 40.60 9.38
CA LYS A 411 32.77 40.00 8.14
C LYS A 411 34.29 39.96 8.06
N ASP A 412 34.96 40.93 8.69
CA ASP A 412 36.40 41.10 8.67
C ASP A 412 37.10 40.36 9.83
N PHE A 413 36.33 39.72 10.73
CA PHE A 413 36.93 38.98 11.82
C PHE A 413 37.55 37.68 11.33
N ASN A 414 38.77 37.42 11.79
CA ASN A 414 39.40 36.14 11.55
C ASN A 414 38.84 35.11 12.55
N TYR A 415 37.86 34.31 12.12
CA TYR A 415 37.23 33.28 12.95
C TYR A 415 38.24 32.29 13.57
N ARG A 416 39.40 32.06 12.91
CA ARG A 416 40.47 31.18 13.44
C ARG A 416 41.26 31.79 14.60
N LYS A 417 41.14 33.11 14.83
CA LYS A 417 41.88 33.87 15.85
C LYS A 417 41.03 35.02 16.43
N LEU A 418 39.86 34.69 16.98
CA LEU A 418 38.99 35.68 17.64
C LEU A 418 39.55 36.09 19.01
N THR A 419 39.56 37.40 19.28
CA THR A 419 39.82 37.93 20.64
C THR A 419 38.61 37.71 21.55
N GLU A 420 38.79 37.81 22.87
CA GLU A 420 37.67 37.67 23.82
C GLU A 420 36.60 38.74 23.63
N GLU A 421 36.98 39.97 23.27
CA GLU A 421 36.04 41.05 22.94
C GLU A 421 35.23 40.74 21.67
N GLN A 422 35.87 40.19 20.63
CA GLN A 422 35.18 39.78 19.40
C GLN A 422 34.22 38.62 19.65
N LYS A 423 34.61 37.62 20.47
CA LYS A 423 33.72 36.53 20.87
C LYS A 423 32.49 37.03 21.62
N LEU A 424 32.66 38.00 22.52
CA LEU A 424 31.56 38.60 23.27
C LEU A 424 30.62 39.40 22.36
N LEU A 425 31.17 40.12 21.39
CA LEU A 425 30.39 40.82 20.37
C LEU A 425 29.59 39.85 19.48
N ILE A 426 30.21 38.75 19.01
CA ILE A 426 29.52 37.69 18.25
C ILE A 426 28.38 37.08 19.06
N ASN A 427 28.60 36.78 20.35
CA ASN A 427 27.58 36.23 21.23
C ASN A 427 26.38 37.18 21.40
N LYS A 428 26.63 38.50 21.32
CA LYS A 428 25.59 39.54 21.42
C LYS A 428 24.85 39.74 20.09
N LEU A 429 25.55 39.65 18.97
CA LEU A 429 24.99 39.93 17.65
C LEU A 429 24.25 38.73 17.04
N ILE A 430 24.76 37.50 17.21
CA ILE A 430 24.13 36.28 16.70
C ILE A 430 23.30 35.62 17.82
N LEU A 431 21.97 35.73 17.73
CA LEU A 431 21.06 35.19 18.74
C LEU A 431 20.85 33.67 18.64
N ASN A 432 21.00 33.10 17.45
CA ASN A 432 20.86 31.66 17.22
C ASN A 432 22.18 30.94 17.60
N ASP A 433 22.11 29.98 18.51
CA ASP A 433 23.28 29.27 19.04
C ASP A 433 23.99 28.41 17.99
N ASP A 434 23.25 27.77 17.07
CA ASP A 434 23.81 26.96 15.99
C ASP A 434 24.59 27.83 14.98
N LEU A 435 24.02 28.98 14.57
CA LEU A 435 24.69 29.93 13.68
C LEU A 435 25.94 30.54 14.32
N LYS A 436 25.90 30.73 15.64
CA LYS A 436 27.01 31.25 16.44
C LYS A 436 28.16 30.24 16.53
N GLU A 437 27.85 28.96 16.70
CA GLU A 437 28.83 27.87 16.67
C GLU A 437 29.45 27.76 15.27
N HIS A 438 28.61 27.65 14.24
CA HIS A 438 29.05 27.59 12.84
C HIS A 438 29.93 28.77 12.41
N TYR A 439 29.58 29.98 12.83
CA TYR A 439 30.42 31.16 12.57
C TYR A 439 31.82 31.02 13.21
N LYS A 440 31.89 30.58 14.47
CA LYS A 440 33.16 30.44 15.20
C LYS A 440 34.02 29.32 14.63
N GLU A 441 33.40 28.25 14.13
CA GLU A 441 34.11 27.09 13.59
C GLU A 441 34.53 27.25 12.13
N HIS A 442 33.70 27.90 11.31
CA HIS A 442 33.83 27.87 9.84
C HIS A 442 33.76 29.25 9.17
N GLY A 443 33.51 30.32 9.92
CA GLY A 443 33.40 31.69 9.41
C GLY A 443 32.22 31.89 8.45
N LEU A 444 32.25 32.99 7.71
CA LEU A 444 31.20 33.32 6.74
C LEU A 444 31.46 32.71 5.36
N CYS A 445 30.38 32.41 4.67
CA CYS A 445 30.39 32.06 3.25
C CYS A 445 30.84 33.26 2.41
N LYS A 446 31.74 33.02 1.46
CA LYS A 446 32.24 34.08 0.57
C LYS A 446 31.14 34.64 -0.34
N GLU A 447 30.13 33.83 -0.68
CA GLU A 447 29.04 34.15 -1.61
C GLU A 447 27.87 34.86 -0.94
N CYS A 448 27.25 34.23 0.06
CA CYS A 448 26.03 34.75 0.69
C CYS A 448 26.25 35.47 2.03
N LYS A 449 27.51 35.53 2.52
CA LYS A 449 27.87 36.18 3.79
C LYS A 449 27.20 35.63 5.05
N GLN A 450 26.53 34.48 4.95
CA GLN A 450 25.98 33.73 6.09
C GLN A 450 27.02 32.76 6.68
N PRO A 451 26.91 32.32 7.96
CA PRO A 451 27.79 31.31 8.53
C PRO A 451 27.85 30.04 7.68
N ASN A 452 29.05 29.51 7.47
CA ASN A 452 29.24 28.24 6.78
C ASN A 452 28.79 27.08 7.66
N THR A 453 28.12 26.09 7.05
CA THR A 453 27.67 24.87 7.74
C THR A 453 28.77 23.80 7.83
N GLY A 454 29.90 24.02 7.14
CA GLY A 454 31.10 23.19 7.19
C GLY A 454 32.34 23.94 6.71
N TYR A 455 33.53 23.32 6.78
CA TYR A 455 34.76 23.95 6.30
C TYR A 455 34.66 24.33 4.81
N GLU A 456 34.67 25.64 4.53
CA GLU A 456 34.47 26.20 3.18
C GLU A 456 33.17 25.73 2.49
N TRP A 457 32.18 25.29 3.27
CA TRP A 457 30.91 24.78 2.76
C TRP A 457 29.73 25.59 3.28
N CYS A 458 28.93 26.11 2.35
CA CYS A 458 27.66 26.75 2.65
C CYS A 458 26.54 25.93 2.02
N GLN A 459 25.76 25.23 2.83
CA GLN A 459 24.69 24.36 2.36
C GLN A 459 23.72 25.08 1.42
N SER A 460 23.33 26.32 1.71
CA SER A 460 22.39 27.08 0.89
C SER A 460 22.97 27.51 -0.47
N CYS A 461 24.25 27.89 -0.53
CA CYS A 461 24.92 28.25 -1.79
C CYS A 461 25.18 27.00 -2.65
N ASN A 462 25.65 25.92 -2.03
CA ASN A 462 25.90 24.66 -2.72
C ASN A 462 24.60 24.03 -3.22
N PHE A 463 23.52 24.07 -2.42
CA PHE A 463 22.19 23.65 -2.86
C PHE A 463 21.75 24.39 -4.14
N LYS A 464 21.88 25.72 -4.19
CA LYS A 464 21.55 26.51 -5.38
C LYS A 464 22.39 26.09 -6.60
N ARG A 465 23.67 25.79 -6.41
CA ARG A 465 24.56 25.29 -7.48
C ARG A 465 24.12 23.92 -7.99
N PHE A 466 23.78 22.99 -7.11
CA PHE A 466 23.30 21.66 -7.51
C PHE A 466 21.95 21.76 -8.24
N GLN A 467 21.03 22.58 -7.73
CA GLN A 467 19.73 22.83 -8.36
C GLN A 467 19.88 23.37 -9.79
N GLN A 468 20.84 24.28 -10.03
CA GLN A 468 21.14 24.78 -11.37
C GLN A 468 21.78 23.73 -12.28
N ASN A 469 22.47 22.73 -11.72
CA ASN A 469 23.14 21.67 -12.46
C ASN A 469 22.21 20.48 -12.81
N PHE A 470 21.14 20.25 -12.06
CA PHE A 470 20.20 19.14 -12.32
C PHE A 470 19.55 19.18 -13.71
N LYS A 471 19.43 20.36 -14.32
CA LYS A 471 18.90 20.49 -15.68
C LYS A 471 19.90 20.11 -16.79
N TYR A 472 21.18 19.92 -16.44
CA TYR A 472 22.26 19.63 -17.40
C TYR A 472 22.73 18.18 -17.40
N TRP A 473 22.28 17.35 -16.44
CA TRP A 473 22.63 15.93 -16.40
C TRP A 473 21.46 15.10 -15.85
N THR A 474 21.33 13.89 -16.39
CA THR A 474 20.43 12.84 -15.90
C THR A 474 21.16 11.51 -16.10
N SER A 475 21.02 10.57 -15.17
CA SER A 475 21.52 9.21 -15.32
C SER A 475 20.67 8.36 -16.28
N GLY A 476 19.51 8.87 -16.72
CA GLY A 476 18.50 8.12 -17.47
C GLY A 476 17.61 7.25 -16.57
N ASN A 477 17.84 7.25 -15.25
CA ASN A 477 17.03 6.55 -14.26
C ASN A 477 16.48 7.57 -13.24
N SER A 478 15.15 7.72 -13.20
CA SER A 478 14.48 8.73 -12.37
C SER A 478 14.66 8.52 -10.87
N ASP A 479 14.78 7.28 -10.41
CA ASP A 479 14.94 6.96 -8.99
C ASP A 479 16.36 7.27 -8.51
N ILE A 480 17.36 6.97 -9.34
CA ILE A 480 18.76 7.32 -9.09
C ILE A 480 18.95 8.84 -9.14
N ASP A 481 18.33 9.51 -10.12
CA ASP A 481 18.39 10.97 -10.22
C ASP A 481 17.75 11.64 -9.00
N LYS A 482 16.61 11.13 -8.52
CA LYS A 482 15.95 11.61 -7.30
C LYS A 482 16.82 11.39 -6.06
N LEU A 483 17.43 10.21 -5.92
CA LEU A 483 18.34 9.90 -4.81
C LEU A 483 19.56 10.84 -4.79
N ILE A 484 20.20 11.07 -5.94
CA ILE A 484 21.35 11.97 -6.03
C ILE A 484 20.93 13.42 -5.74
N GLN A 485 19.77 13.86 -6.27
CA GLN A 485 19.23 15.18 -5.98
C GLN A 485 18.94 15.35 -4.49
N GLU A 486 18.33 14.38 -3.83
CA GLU A 486 18.05 14.38 -2.39
C GLU A 486 19.34 14.34 -1.55
N SER A 487 20.36 13.60 -1.96
CA SER A 487 21.66 13.57 -1.28
C SER A 487 22.37 14.92 -1.38
N GLN A 488 22.44 15.49 -2.59
CA GLN A 488 23.05 16.81 -2.82
C GLN A 488 22.25 17.96 -2.19
N PHE A 489 20.93 17.79 -2.03
CA PHE A 489 20.05 18.70 -1.30
C PHE A 489 20.37 18.73 0.20
N ASN A 490 20.61 17.57 0.80
CA ASN A 490 20.76 17.41 2.25
C ASN A 490 22.22 17.49 2.75
N ALA A 491 23.21 17.50 1.85
CA ALA A 491 24.63 17.50 2.22
C ALA A 491 25.02 18.73 3.07
N LYS A 492 25.49 18.50 4.31
CA LYS A 492 25.87 19.58 5.24
C LYS A 492 27.32 20.03 5.08
N ASN A 493 28.15 19.21 4.44
CA ASN A 493 29.56 19.46 4.13
C ASN A 493 29.98 18.68 2.87
N TYR A 494 31.24 18.84 2.45
CA TYR A 494 31.78 18.20 1.25
C TYR A 494 32.01 16.68 1.37
N LEU A 495 31.98 16.10 2.58
CA LEU A 495 32.12 14.65 2.80
C LEU A 495 30.78 13.92 2.68
N GLU A 496 29.69 14.64 2.94
CA GLU A 496 28.30 14.15 2.84
C GLU A 496 27.67 14.38 1.46
N ASN A 497 28.32 15.18 0.61
CA ASN A 497 28.00 15.29 -0.81
C ASN A 497 28.77 14.24 -1.60
#